data_AF-A0A117MJI6-F1
#
_entry.id   AF-A0A117MJI6-F1
#
_cell.length_a   1.000
_cell.length_b   1.000
_cell.length_c   1.000
_cell.angle_alpha   90.00
_cell.angle_beta   90.00
_cell.angle_gamma   90.00
#
_symmetry.space_group_name_H-M   'P 1'
#
loop_
_entity.id
_entity.type
_entity.pdbx_description
1 polymer ?
#
loop_
_entity_poly.entity_id
_entity_poly.type
_entity_poly.pdbx_seq_one_letter_code
_entity_poly.pdbx_strand_id
1 'polypeptide(L)'
;MTKRFSALAVSAAIVGGFFITSVPAHAATSADQTAVSAKAAVTCNKSQLRKQIADLKTKAAKLKQLGEHAAARKALSDAAALQKKLDACIKAEEDASKPFPG
;
A
#
# COMPACT_ATOMS: atom_id res chain seq x y z
N MET A 1 -0.75 -15.40 -49.75
CA MET A 1 -0.15 -14.62 -48.65
C MET A 1 -0.65 -15.16 -47.31
N THR A 2 0.20 -15.83 -46.55
CA THR A 2 -0.14 -16.39 -45.22
C THR A 2 0.85 -15.85 -44.20
N LYS A 3 0.39 -14.98 -43.29
CA LYS A 3 1.21 -14.42 -42.21
C LYS A 3 1.18 -15.39 -41.03
N ARG A 4 2.36 -15.88 -40.65
CA ARG A 4 2.56 -16.74 -39.48
C ARG A 4 2.86 -15.87 -38.25
N PHE A 5 2.22 -16.19 -37.13
CA PHE A 5 2.35 -15.50 -35.85
C PHE A 5 3.65 -15.92 -35.16
N SER A 6 4.48 -14.95 -34.79
CA SER A 6 5.68 -15.15 -33.98
C SER A 6 5.30 -15.43 -32.52
N ALA A 7 5.57 -16.65 -32.07
CA ALA A 7 5.53 -17.00 -30.66
C ALA A 7 6.87 -16.63 -30.01
N LEU A 8 6.83 -15.69 -29.05
CA LEU A 8 7.97 -15.36 -28.21
C LEU A 8 8.09 -16.42 -27.11
N ALA A 9 9.07 -17.31 -27.26
CA ALA A 9 9.53 -18.21 -26.21
C ALA A 9 10.71 -17.55 -25.48
N VAL A 10 10.52 -17.20 -24.20
CA VAL A 10 11.61 -16.83 -23.28
C VAL A 10 11.45 -17.68 -22.02
N SER A 11 12.12 -18.83 -22.01
CA SER A 11 12.36 -19.61 -20.80
C SER A 11 13.72 -19.22 -20.26
N ALA A 12 13.76 -18.46 -19.17
CA ALA A 12 14.97 -18.25 -18.40
C ALA A 12 15.23 -19.51 -17.54
N ALA A 13 16.25 -20.28 -17.92
CA ALA A 13 16.72 -21.41 -17.12
C ALA A 13 17.37 -20.88 -15.83
N ILE A 14 16.77 -21.24 -14.70
CA ILE A 14 17.33 -21.01 -13.37
C ILE A 14 18.53 -21.95 -13.23
N VAL A 15 19.74 -21.37 -13.22
CA VAL A 15 20.96 -22.08 -12.87
C VAL A 15 20.92 -22.36 -11.37
N GLY A 16 20.74 -23.64 -11.03
CA GLY A 16 20.91 -24.15 -9.68
C GLY A 16 22.38 -24.10 -9.27
N GLY A 17 22.66 -23.37 -8.20
CA GLY A 17 23.95 -23.35 -7.50
C GLY A 17 23.73 -23.70 -6.04
N PHE A 18 24.11 -24.91 -5.69
CA PHE A 18 24.10 -25.52 -4.37
C PHE A 18 24.99 -24.77 -3.36
N PHE A 19 24.42 -24.35 -2.22
CA PHE A 19 25.16 -24.16 -0.96
C PHE A 19 24.23 -24.52 0.22
N ILE A 20 24.19 -25.81 0.55
CA ILE A 20 23.82 -26.26 1.89
C ILE A 20 25.12 -26.27 2.71
N THR A 21 25.34 -25.24 3.53
CA THR A 21 26.32 -25.29 4.63
C THR A 21 25.82 -24.45 5.82
N SER A 22 25.31 -25.12 6.85
CA SER A 22 25.45 -24.83 8.29
C SER A 22 25.67 -23.38 8.79
N VAL A 23 24.67 -22.84 9.54
CA VAL A 23 24.70 -21.97 10.77
C VAL A 23 25.72 -20.79 10.80
N PRO A 24 25.43 -19.51 11.19
CA PRO A 24 24.51 -18.98 12.23
C PRO A 24 23.83 -17.60 11.92
N ALA A 25 23.19 -17.01 12.94
CA ALA A 25 23.12 -15.55 13.19
C ALA A 25 22.11 -14.71 12.37
N HIS A 26 20.87 -14.76 12.83
CA HIS A 26 20.06 -13.60 13.23
C HIS A 26 20.82 -12.25 13.21
N ALA A 27 20.79 -11.57 12.06
CA ALA A 27 21.03 -10.15 11.94
C ALA A 27 20.27 -9.58 10.73
N ALA A 28 19.29 -8.73 11.04
CA ALA A 28 18.87 -7.57 10.25
C ALA A 28 18.31 -7.80 8.83
N THR A 29 17.04 -8.20 8.76
CA THR A 29 16.10 -7.51 7.85
C THR A 29 14.91 -7.01 8.65
N SER A 30 15.07 -5.80 9.19
CA SER A 30 13.98 -4.99 9.72
C SER A 30 13.06 -4.62 8.57
N ALA A 31 11.98 -5.38 8.39
CA ALA A 31 10.78 -4.92 7.69
C ALA A 31 9.59 -5.65 8.27
N ASP A 32 9.27 -5.28 9.51
CA ASP A 32 7.92 -5.00 9.98
C ASP A 32 6.82 -5.34 8.96
N GLN A 33 6.38 -6.60 8.95
CA GLN A 33 5.10 -6.99 8.37
C GLN A 33 4.18 -7.44 9.51
N THR A 34 4.14 -6.61 10.56
CA THR A 34 3.04 -6.56 11.52
C THR A 34 1.94 -5.68 10.91
N ALA A 35 1.18 -6.19 9.96
CA ALA A 35 -0.07 -5.61 9.46
C ALA A 35 -0.52 -6.46 8.27
N VAL A 36 -1.66 -7.12 8.22
CA VAL A 36 -2.96 -6.72 8.75
C VAL A 36 -3.71 -8.02 9.01
N SER A 37 -3.93 -8.33 10.29
CA SER A 37 -4.93 -9.32 10.68
C SER A 37 -6.28 -8.86 10.13
N ALA A 38 -6.79 -9.65 9.20
CA ALA A 38 -8.09 -9.48 8.58
C ALA A 38 -9.19 -9.58 9.64
N LYS A 39 -9.61 -8.45 10.20
CA LYS A 39 -10.92 -8.32 10.82
C LYS A 39 -11.70 -7.23 10.10
N ALA A 40 -12.44 -7.69 9.10
CA ALA A 40 -13.45 -6.97 8.35
C ALA A 40 -14.61 -6.54 9.25
N ALA A 41 -14.36 -5.60 10.15
CA ALA A 41 -15.36 -4.64 10.56
C ALA A 41 -15.02 -3.36 9.81
N VAL A 42 -15.94 -2.87 8.97
CA VAL A 42 -15.89 -1.51 8.42
C VAL A 42 -16.19 -0.50 9.56
N THR A 43 -15.60 -0.70 10.74
CA THR A 43 -15.45 0.33 11.74
C THR A 43 -14.42 1.27 11.16
N CYS A 44 -14.80 2.51 10.91
CA CYS A 44 -13.91 3.43 10.26
C CYS A 44 -12.67 3.67 11.11
N ASN A 45 -11.60 2.96 10.77
CA ASN A 45 -10.40 2.91 11.59
C ASN A 45 -9.58 4.16 11.33
N LYS A 46 -9.98 5.27 11.97
CA LYS A 46 -9.43 6.63 11.80
C LYS A 46 -7.90 6.61 11.91
N SER A 47 -7.36 5.88 12.88
CA SER A 47 -5.91 5.74 13.09
C SER A 47 -5.20 5.08 11.92
N GLN A 48 -5.76 4.00 11.37
CA GLN A 48 -5.18 3.31 10.21
C GLN A 48 -5.27 4.18 8.93
N LEU A 49 -6.39 4.88 8.73
CA LEU A 49 -6.55 5.81 7.60
C LEU A 49 -5.57 6.97 7.67
N ARG A 50 -5.37 7.58 8.84
CA ARG A 50 -4.36 8.64 9.03
C ARG A 50 -2.94 8.15 8.73
N LYS A 51 -2.58 6.95 9.18
CA LYS A 51 -1.29 6.33 8.87
C LYS A 51 -1.09 6.14 7.37
N GLN A 52 -2.08 5.60 6.66
CA GLN A 52 -2.00 5.42 5.20
C GLN A 52 -1.88 6.75 4.45
N ILE A 53 -2.59 7.79 4.88
CA ILE A 53 -2.48 9.14 4.30
C ILE A 53 -1.06 9.69 4.49
N ALA A 54 -0.49 9.54 5.68
CA ALA A 54 0.87 10.02 5.98
C ALA A 54 1.94 9.26 5.16
N ASP A 55 1.78 7.94 5.02
CA ASP A 55 2.67 7.12 4.20
C ASP A 55 2.61 7.51 2.72
N LEU A 56 1.39 7.66 2.15
CA LEU A 56 1.21 8.11 0.77
C LEU A 56 1.80 9.51 0.53
N LYS A 57 1.66 10.43 1.49
CA LYS A 57 2.28 11.77 1.42
C LYS A 57 3.81 11.68 1.45
N THR A 58 4.36 10.82 2.28
CA THR A 58 5.81 10.58 2.37
C THR A 58 6.35 9.98 1.08
N LYS A 59 5.65 8.98 0.53
CA LYS A 59 5.94 8.38 -0.77
C LYS A 59 5.87 9.42 -1.89
N ALA A 60 4.86 10.28 -1.89
CA ALA A 60 4.74 11.36 -2.87
C ALA A 60 5.90 12.36 -2.77
N ALA A 61 6.34 12.71 -1.56
CA ALA A 61 7.50 13.58 -1.36
C ALA A 61 8.79 12.93 -1.92
N LYS A 62 9.00 11.64 -1.66
CA LYS A 62 10.13 10.89 -2.20
C LYS A 62 10.09 10.81 -3.73
N LEU A 63 8.93 10.51 -4.32
CA LEU A 63 8.73 10.51 -5.78
C LEU A 63 8.99 11.90 -6.38
N LYS A 64 8.59 12.99 -5.70
CA LYS A 64 8.88 14.35 -6.15
C LYS A 64 10.38 14.66 -6.13
N GLN A 65 11.12 14.17 -5.14
CA GLN A 65 12.59 14.32 -5.08
C GLN A 65 13.30 13.54 -6.20
N LEU A 66 12.73 12.40 -6.62
CA LEU A 66 13.25 11.59 -7.72
C LEU A 66 12.88 12.16 -9.12
N GLY A 67 12.13 13.27 -9.19
CA GLY A 67 11.64 13.84 -10.45
C GLY A 67 10.37 13.17 -11.02
N GLU A 68 9.85 12.15 -10.33
CA GLU A 68 8.66 11.38 -10.70
C GLU A 68 7.36 12.12 -10.33
N HIS A 69 7.13 13.28 -10.93
CA HIS A 69 6.02 14.17 -10.60
C HIS A 69 4.64 13.54 -10.88
N ALA A 70 4.49 12.77 -11.95
CA ALA A 70 3.23 12.10 -12.29
C ALA A 70 2.86 11.05 -11.24
N ALA A 71 3.81 10.22 -10.81
CA ALA A 71 3.61 9.23 -9.76
C ALA A 71 3.33 9.91 -8.40
N ALA A 72 4.05 11.00 -8.09
CA ALA A 72 3.79 11.79 -6.88
C ALA A 72 2.37 12.37 -6.86
N ARG A 73 1.90 12.91 -7.99
CA ARG A 73 0.51 13.41 -8.13
C ARG A 73 -0.52 12.30 -7.88
N LYS A 74 -0.27 11.11 -8.43
CA LYS A 74 -1.15 9.96 -8.23
C LYS A 74 -1.24 9.56 -6.75
N ALA A 75 -0.08 9.43 -6.08
CA ALA A 75 -0.02 9.12 -4.65
C ALA A 75 -0.74 10.17 -3.77
N LEU A 76 -0.62 11.46 -4.12
CA LEU A 76 -1.38 12.53 -3.46
C LEU A 76 -2.89 12.42 -3.72
N SER A 77 -3.31 12.03 -4.92
CA SER A 77 -4.73 11.82 -5.24
C SER A 77 -5.30 10.66 -4.43
N ASP A 78 -4.55 9.57 -4.28
CA ASP A 78 -4.94 8.42 -3.46
C ASP A 78 -5.06 8.84 -1.98
N ALA A 79 -4.11 9.64 -1.49
CA ALA A 79 -4.17 10.20 -0.14
C ALA A 79 -5.42 11.09 0.06
N ALA A 80 -5.80 11.90 -0.95
CA ALA A 80 -7.00 12.72 -0.90
C ALA A 80 -8.30 11.88 -0.88
N ALA A 81 -8.34 10.75 -1.60
CA ALA A 81 -9.47 9.84 -1.55
C ALA A 81 -9.64 9.20 -0.16
N LEU A 82 -8.54 8.82 0.48
CA LEU A 82 -8.55 8.31 1.87
C LEU A 82 -8.94 9.41 2.87
N GLN A 83 -8.49 10.65 2.65
CA GLN A 83 -8.88 11.80 3.47
C GLN A 83 -10.40 12.00 3.43
N LYS A 84 -11.02 11.99 2.24
CA LYS A 84 -12.48 12.08 2.10
C LYS A 84 -13.23 10.97 2.84
N LYS A 85 -12.71 9.74 2.79
CA LYS A 85 -13.27 8.62 3.57
C LYS A 85 -13.18 8.89 5.07
N LEU A 86 -12.03 9.34 5.54
CA LEU A 86 -11.83 9.68 6.95
C LEU A 86 -12.79 10.78 7.41
N ASP A 87 -12.97 11.84 6.61
CA ASP A 87 -13.88 12.94 6.93
C ASP A 87 -15.33 12.48 6.97
N ALA A 88 -15.75 11.65 6.01
CA ALA A 88 -17.09 11.05 6.00
C ALA A 88 -17.34 10.22 7.26
N CYS A 89 -16.34 9.49 7.73
CA CYS A 89 -16.45 8.75 8.97
C CYS A 89 -16.51 9.62 10.21
N ILE A 90 -15.73 10.70 10.28
CA ILE A 90 -15.80 11.64 11.41
C ILE A 90 -17.19 12.25 11.48
N LYS A 91 -17.76 12.66 10.34
CA LYS A 91 -19.12 13.20 10.27
C LYS A 91 -20.16 12.17 10.72
N ALA A 92 -20.13 10.96 10.16
CA ALA A 92 -21.07 9.90 10.53
C ALA A 92 -21.05 9.58 12.03
N GLU A 93 -19.88 9.65 12.67
CA GLU A 93 -19.73 9.44 14.12
C GLU A 93 -20.24 10.63 14.93
N GLU A 94 -20.06 11.85 14.44
CA GLU A 94 -20.59 13.08 15.07
C GLU A 94 -22.12 13.12 15.00
N ASP A 95 -22.70 12.74 13.86
CA ASP A 95 -24.15 12.60 13.66
C ASP A 95 -24.72 11.48 14.53
N ALA A 96 -24.04 10.33 14.63
CA ALA A 96 -24.45 9.22 15.49
C ALA A 96 -24.30 9.54 16.99
N SER A 97 -23.39 10.45 17.36
CA SER A 97 -23.17 10.85 18.76
C SER A 97 -24.14 11.91 19.26
N LYS A 98 -24.94 12.53 18.38
CA LYS A 98 -26.00 13.46 18.81
C LYS A 98 -27.18 12.66 19.36
N PRO A 99 -27.51 12.80 20.66
CA PRO A 99 -28.73 12.23 21.21
C PRO A 99 -29.91 12.83 20.46
N PHE A 100 -30.90 12.02 20.13
CA PHE A 100 -32.16 12.48 19.53
C PHE A 100 -32.69 13.72 20.29
N PRO A 101 -33.13 14.77 19.60
CA PRO A 101 -33.92 15.82 20.24
C PRO A 101 -35.24 15.17 20.68
N GLY A 102 -35.39 15.00 22.00
CA GLY A 102 -36.64 14.58 22.64
C GLY A 102 -37.68 15.68 22.62
#